data_AF-A0A173YYJ9-F1
#
_entry.id   AF-A0A173YYJ9-F1
#
_cell.length_a   1.000
_cell.length_b   1.000
_cell.length_c   1.000
_cell.angle_alpha   90.00
_cell.angle_beta   90.00
_cell.angle_gamma   90.00
#
_symmetry.space_group_name_H-M   'P 1'
#
loop_
_entity.id
_entity.type
_entity.pdbx_description
1 polymer ?
#
loop_
_entity_poly.entity_id
_entity_poly.type
_entity_poly.pdbx_seq_one_letter_code
_entity_poly.pdbx_strand_id
1 'polypeptide(L)'
;MEPEYYPPVENLLDLIYEHYTENNPVEKNTVAGKEAKAKEKELEEWLRGLDGMDRLVDDYVGDKIPLWEKIMDRQGTVCCAWEKTAFEEGLKVGIRLMMEVYSL
;
A
#
# COMPACT_ATOMS: atom_id res chain seq x y z
N MET A 1 -8.46 -37.20 -9.10
CA MET A 1 -8.62 -35.87 -8.50
C MET A 1 -8.60 -34.90 -9.65
N GLU A 2 -9.75 -34.35 -9.99
CA GLU A 2 -9.80 -33.23 -10.92
C GLU A 2 -9.14 -32.03 -10.23
N PRO A 3 -8.23 -31.29 -10.89
CA PRO A 3 -7.74 -30.05 -10.32
C PRO A 3 -8.94 -29.10 -10.16
N GLU A 4 -9.16 -28.63 -8.94
CA GLU A 4 -10.14 -27.59 -8.67
C GLU A 4 -9.64 -26.31 -9.36
N TYR A 5 -10.14 -26.10 -10.58
CA TYR A 5 -9.72 -24.98 -11.40
C TYR A 5 -10.26 -23.72 -10.74
N TYR A 6 -9.36 -22.92 -10.17
CA TYR A 6 -9.70 -21.61 -9.65
C TYR A 6 -10.44 -20.80 -10.74
N PRO A 7 -11.47 -20.01 -10.38
CA PRO A 7 -12.13 -19.14 -11.35
C PRO A 7 -11.11 -18.29 -12.11
N PRO A 8 -11.37 -17.92 -13.38
CA PRO A 8 -10.43 -17.17 -14.20
C PRO A 8 -9.95 -15.94 -13.43
N VAL A 9 -8.68 -15.96 -13.04
CA VAL A 9 -8.10 -14.84 -12.30
C VAL A 9 -7.88 -13.72 -13.29
N GLU A 10 -8.59 -12.59 -13.14
CA GLU A 10 -8.42 -11.45 -14.04
C GLU A 10 -6.98 -10.91 -13.99
N ASN A 11 -6.28 -11.07 -12.86
CA ASN A 11 -4.84 -10.82 -12.71
C ASN A 11 -4.25 -11.54 -11.48
N LEU A 12 -3.38 -12.54 -11.68
CA LEU A 12 -2.72 -13.29 -10.60
C LEU A 12 -1.91 -12.38 -9.65
N LEU A 13 -1.36 -11.28 -10.15
CA LEU A 13 -0.59 -10.33 -9.33
C LEU A 13 -1.49 -9.62 -8.31
N ASP A 14 -2.72 -9.30 -8.69
CA ASP A 14 -3.69 -8.65 -7.81
C ASP A 14 -4.06 -9.56 -6.65
N LEU A 15 -4.32 -10.86 -6.90
CA LEU A 15 -4.58 -11.83 -5.82
C LEU A 15 -3.39 -11.99 -4.87
N ILE A 16 -2.16 -12.02 -5.40
CA ILE A 16 -0.96 -12.16 -4.57
C ILE A 16 -0.76 -10.90 -3.72
N TYR A 17 -1.00 -9.72 -4.30
CA TYR A 17 -0.89 -8.44 -3.59
C TYR A 17 -1.96 -8.30 -2.48
N GLU A 18 -3.22 -8.65 -2.77
CA GLU A 18 -4.30 -8.70 -1.78
C GLU A 18 -3.95 -9.65 -0.63
N HIS A 19 -3.48 -10.86 -0.95
CA HIS A 19 -3.07 -11.81 0.08
C HIS A 19 -1.87 -11.31 0.90
N TYR A 20 -0.89 -10.66 0.26
CA TYR A 20 0.25 -10.04 0.93
C TYR A 20 -0.22 -8.98 1.91
N THR A 21 -1.01 -8.00 1.46
CA THR A 21 -1.48 -6.88 2.30
C THR A 21 -2.37 -7.32 3.46
N GLU A 22 -3.32 -8.24 3.24
CA GLU A 22 -4.22 -8.70 4.31
C GLU A 22 -3.49 -9.54 5.38
N ASN A 23 -2.51 -10.35 4.96
CA ASN A 23 -1.83 -11.31 5.83
C ASN A 23 -0.44 -10.87 6.28
N ASN A 24 0.06 -9.69 5.88
CA ASN A 24 1.42 -9.28 6.20
C ASN A 24 1.63 -9.12 7.72
N PRO A 25 2.34 -10.04 8.42
CA PRO A 25 2.66 -9.82 9.82
C PRO A 25 3.74 -8.74 9.98
N VAL A 26 4.42 -8.37 8.88
CA VAL A 26 5.50 -7.38 8.86
C VAL A 26 4.98 -6.01 9.22
N GLU A 27 3.86 -5.60 8.62
CA GLU A 27 3.27 -4.28 8.81
C GLU A 27 2.84 -4.06 10.27
N LYS A 28 2.29 -5.10 10.93
CA LYS A 28 1.70 -4.99 12.26
C LYS A 28 2.71 -5.09 13.41
N ASN A 29 3.87 -5.75 13.25
CA ASN A 29 4.76 -6.05 14.38
C ASN A 29 6.28 -5.87 14.15
N THR A 30 6.76 -5.63 12.93
CA THR A 30 8.20 -5.50 12.69
C THR A 30 8.74 -4.11 13.04
N VAL A 31 10.06 -4.01 13.18
CA VAL A 31 10.76 -2.73 13.43
C VAL A 31 10.42 -1.72 12.33
N ALA A 32 10.48 -2.13 11.06
CA ALA A 32 10.15 -1.28 9.91
C ALA A 32 8.68 -0.82 9.95
N GLY A 33 7.73 -1.70 10.26
CA GLY A 33 6.31 -1.34 10.39
C GLY A 33 6.06 -0.32 11.51
N LYS A 34 6.74 -0.49 12.66
CA LYS A 34 6.67 0.46 13.78
C LYS A 34 7.28 1.82 13.43
N GLU A 35 8.41 1.83 12.73
CA GLU A 35 9.07 3.06 12.25
C GLU A 35 8.20 3.80 11.23
N ALA A 36 7.61 3.09 10.27
CA ALA A 36 6.70 3.66 9.28
C ALA A 36 5.49 4.32 9.96
N LYS A 37 4.85 3.63 10.91
CA LYS A 37 3.73 4.17 11.68
C LYS A 37 4.12 5.38 12.54
N ALA A 38 5.33 5.39 13.11
CA ALA A 38 5.83 6.54 13.85
C ALA A 38 6.02 7.75 12.92
N LYS A 39 6.53 7.53 11.70
CA LYS A 39 6.70 8.57 10.68
C LYS A 39 5.37 9.11 10.15
N GLU A 40 4.38 8.25 9.96
CA GLU A 40 3.02 8.65 9.59
C GLU A 40 2.40 9.57 10.64
N LYS A 41 2.54 9.21 11.93
CA LYS A 41 2.06 10.04 13.04
C LYS A 41 2.80 11.38 13.17
N GLU A 42 4.13 11.37 12.98
CA GLU A 42 4.94 12.60 12.97
C GLU A 42 4.48 13.55 11.87
N LEU A 43 4.15 13.03 10.69
CA LEU A 43 3.64 13.81 9.58
C LEU A 43 2.22 14.36 9.83
N GLU A 44 1.32 13.56 10.41
CA GLU A 44 -0.01 14.00 10.84
C GLU A 44 0.09 15.17 11.84
N GLU A 45 0.91 15.02 12.87
CA GLU A 45 1.14 16.05 13.90
C GLU A 45 1.75 17.31 13.30
N TRP A 46 2.73 17.16 12.39
CA TRP A 46 3.33 18.27 11.67
C TRP A 46 2.30 19.02 10.81
N LEU A 47 1.47 18.31 10.04
CA LEU A 47 0.41 18.93 9.24
C LEU A 47 -0.58 19.67 10.13
N ARG A 48 -1.06 19.08 11.22
CA ARG A 48 -1.98 19.76 12.15
C ARG A 48 -1.38 21.01 12.80
N GLY A 49 -0.05 21.07 12.94
CA GLY A 49 0.64 22.24 13.50
C GLY A 49 0.76 23.44 12.55
N LEU A 50 0.42 23.28 11.26
CA LEU A 50 0.51 24.38 10.28
C LEU A 50 -0.78 25.21 10.27
N ASP A 51 -0.62 26.53 10.17
CA ASP A 51 -1.74 27.46 10.09
C ASP A 51 -2.62 27.20 8.86
N GLY A 52 -3.94 27.30 9.04
CA GLY A 52 -4.92 27.09 7.98
C GLY A 52 -5.20 25.63 7.60
N MET A 53 -4.63 24.64 8.30
CA MET A 53 -4.87 23.22 8.02
C MET A 53 -6.23 22.70 8.50
N ASP A 54 -6.88 23.42 9.42
CA ASP A 54 -8.26 23.13 9.86
C ASP A 54 -9.32 23.63 8.87
N ARG A 55 -8.91 24.25 7.75
CA ARG A 55 -9.88 24.67 6.73
C ARG A 55 -10.58 23.45 6.15
N LEU A 56 -11.91 23.51 6.14
CA LEU A 56 -12.72 22.44 5.59
C LEU A 56 -12.68 22.44 4.06
N VAL A 57 -12.49 21.27 3.49
CA VAL A 57 -12.48 20.99 2.05
C VAL A 57 -13.39 19.81 1.76
N ASP A 58 -13.94 19.75 0.54
CA ASP A 58 -14.69 18.58 0.11
C ASP A 58 -13.76 17.38 -0.06
N ASP A 59 -14.15 16.23 0.47
CA ASP A 59 -13.52 14.93 0.20
C ASP A 59 -13.93 14.39 -1.19
N TYR A 60 -13.77 13.09 -1.43
CA TYR A 60 -14.15 12.47 -2.70
C TYR A 60 -15.66 12.19 -2.83
N VAL A 61 -16.41 12.20 -1.73
CA VAL A 61 -17.86 11.94 -1.66
C VAL A 61 -18.66 13.25 -1.54
N GLY A 62 -17.97 14.37 -1.29
CA GLY A 62 -18.57 15.69 -1.09
C GLY A 62 -18.75 16.08 0.38
N ASP A 63 -18.23 15.28 1.31
CA ASP A 63 -18.22 15.57 2.74
C ASP A 63 -17.11 16.57 3.09
N LYS A 64 -17.30 17.34 4.17
CA LYS A 64 -16.34 18.35 4.62
C LYS A 64 -15.35 17.77 5.62
N ILE A 65 -14.10 17.63 5.21
CA ILE A 65 -12.97 17.20 6.06
C ILE A 65 -11.93 18.32 6.20
N PRO A 66 -11.13 18.35 7.28
CA PRO A 66 -9.96 19.24 7.38
C PRO A 66 -8.96 19.02 6.23
N LEU A 67 -8.25 20.07 5.84
CA LEU A 67 -7.26 19.99 4.77
C LEU A 67 -6.15 18.99 5.07
N TRP A 68 -5.65 18.95 6.31
CA TRP A 68 -4.58 18.02 6.68
C TRP A 68 -5.01 16.57 6.45
N GLU A 69 -6.27 16.24 6.73
CA GLU A 69 -6.85 14.91 6.53
C GLU A 69 -6.89 14.56 5.05
N LYS A 70 -7.35 15.49 4.20
CA LYS A 70 -7.32 15.32 2.74
C LYS A 70 -5.91 15.11 2.18
N ILE A 71 -4.90 15.77 2.76
CA ILE A 71 -3.49 15.60 2.36
C ILE A 71 -3.01 14.20 2.76
N MET A 72 -3.32 13.75 3.98
CA MET A 72 -3.00 12.40 4.46
C MET A 72 -3.64 11.32 3.58
N ASP A 73 -4.93 11.45 3.24
CA ASP A 73 -5.61 10.51 2.34
C ASP A 73 -4.94 10.41 0.97
N ARG A 74 -4.54 11.57 0.43
CA ARG A 74 -3.86 11.63 -0.86
C ARG A 74 -2.48 10.98 -0.80
N GLN A 75 -1.73 11.23 0.27
CA GLN A 75 -0.45 10.57 0.50
C GLN A 75 -0.63 9.06 0.63
N GLY A 76 -1.60 8.60 1.42
CA GLY A 76 -1.91 7.18 1.59
C GLY A 76 -2.18 6.50 0.25
N THR A 77 -3.01 7.13 -0.59
CA THR A 77 -3.30 6.62 -1.95
C THR A 77 -2.04 6.51 -2.82
N VAL A 78 -1.16 7.53 -2.79
CA VAL A 78 0.10 7.51 -3.55
C VAL A 78 1.05 6.44 -3.02
N CYS A 79 1.14 6.28 -1.69
CA CYS A 79 1.95 5.26 -1.04
C CYS A 79 1.50 3.86 -1.43
N CYS A 80 0.19 3.58 -1.36
CA CYS A 80 -0.38 2.29 -1.78
C CYS A 80 -0.10 2.00 -3.27
N ALA A 81 -0.20 3.00 -4.15
CA ALA A 81 0.10 2.83 -5.57
C ALA A 81 1.57 2.50 -5.82
N TRP A 82 2.48 3.16 -5.09
CA TRP A 82 3.91 2.87 -5.15
C TRP A 82 4.26 1.50 -4.57
N GLU A 83 3.66 1.12 -3.43
CA GLU A 83 3.84 -0.20 -2.84
C GLU A 83 3.44 -1.31 -3.80
N LYS A 84 2.24 -1.19 -4.40
CA LYS A 84 1.76 -2.14 -5.41
C LYS A 84 2.70 -2.24 -6.61
N THR A 85 3.15 -1.10 -7.13
CA THR A 85 4.09 -1.08 -8.27
C THR A 85 5.42 -1.74 -7.92
N ALA A 86 5.99 -1.40 -6.75
CA ALA A 86 7.25 -1.97 -6.30
C ALA A 86 7.14 -3.49 -6.06
N PHE A 87 6.01 -3.94 -5.52
CA PHE A 87 5.71 -5.36 -5.33
C PHE A 87 5.66 -6.12 -6.67
N GLU A 88 4.88 -5.61 -7.62
CA GLU A 88 4.73 -6.23 -8.95
C GLU A 88 6.06 -6.31 -9.71
N GLU A 89 6.82 -5.22 -9.74
CA GLU A 89 8.14 -5.21 -10.38
C GLU A 89 9.15 -6.11 -9.66
N GLY A 90 9.13 -6.13 -8.32
CA GLY A 90 9.95 -7.02 -7.52
C GLY A 90 9.66 -8.50 -7.81
N LEU A 91 8.38 -8.86 -7.96
CA LEU A 91 7.97 -10.22 -8.29
C LEU A 91 8.38 -10.62 -9.71
N LYS A 92 8.23 -9.72 -10.70
CA LYS A 92 8.70 -9.95 -12.08
C LYS A 92 10.20 -10.22 -12.12
N VAL A 93 10.99 -9.40 -11.43
CA VAL A 93 12.46 -9.58 -11.34
C VAL A 93 12.79 -10.90 -10.63
N GLY A 94 12.10 -11.22 -9.54
CA GLY A 94 12.29 -12.48 -8.82
C GLY A 94 12.04 -13.72 -9.69
N ILE A 95 10.93 -13.74 -10.44
CA ILE A 95 10.61 -14.85 -11.37
C ILE A 95 11.71 -15.00 -12.42
N ARG A 96 12.18 -13.88 -13.01
CA ARG A 96 13.27 -13.90 -13.98
C ARG A 96 14.55 -14.53 -13.40
N LEU A 97 14.95 -14.11 -12.21
CA LEU A 97 16.13 -14.65 -11.53
C LEU A 97 15.97 -16.16 -11.25
N MET A 98 14.78 -16.59 -10.81
CA MET A 98 14.51 -18.01 -10.58
C MET A 98 14.64 -18.82 -11.89
N MET A 99 14.12 -18.31 -13.01
CA MET A 99 14.27 -18.96 -14.32
C MET A 99 15.73 -19.06 -14.76
N GLU A 100 16.53 -18.01 -14.55
CA GLU A 100 17.96 -18.01 -14.86
C GLU A 100 18.72 -19.05 -14.02
N VAL A 101 18.35 -19.26 -12.75
CA VAL A 101 18.94 -20.29 -11.88
C VAL A 101 18.56 -21.71 -12.29
N TYR A 102 17.30 -21.96 -12.65
CA TYR A 102 16.84 -23.30 -13.09
C TYR A 102 17.33 -23.69 -14.49
N SER A 103 17.83 -22.73 -15.27
CA SER A 103 18.36 -22.96 -16.62
C SER A 103 19.87 -23.27 -16.63
N LEU A 104 20.51 -23.35 -15.46
CA LEU A 104 21.91 -23.77 -15.24
C LEU A 104 21.98 -25.25 -14.82
#